data_AF-C8PRH4-F1
#
_entry.id   AF-C8PRH4-F1
#
_cell.length_a   1.000
_cell.length_b   1.000
_cell.length_c   1.000
_cell.angle_alpha   90.00
_cell.angle_beta   90.00
_cell.angle_gamma   90.00
#
_symmetry.space_group_name_H-M   'P 1'
#
loop_
_entity.id
_entity.type
_entity.pdbx_description
1 polymer ?
#
loop_
_entity_poly.entity_id
_entity_poly.type
_entity_poly.pdbx_seq_one_letter_code
_entity_poly.pdbx_strand_id
1 'polypeptide(L)' 'MKKIYMYVLDTMADWENGYFLQGLTLQKMAGELKYELQTVSVSKRAIKTAGGITVVPDITLDEIDEM' A
#
# COMPACT_ATOMS: atom_id res chain seq x y z
N MET A 1 -4.31 4.97 15.46
CA MET A 1 -4.32 5.16 14.00
C MET A 1 -4.77 3.84 13.38
N LYS A 2 -5.73 3.84 12.45
CA LYS A 2 -6.22 2.59 11.84
C LYS A 2 -5.27 2.20 10.69
N LYS A 3 -4.94 0.92 10.57
CA LYS A 3 -4.10 0.43 9.48
C LYS A 3 -4.95 0.08 8.26
N ILE A 4 -4.43 0.39 7.08
CA ILE A 4 -4.93 -0.07 5.79
C ILE A 4 -3.81 -0.88 5.15
N TYR A 5 -4.10 -2.13 4.82
CA TYR A 5 -3.19 -3.00 4.11
C TYR A 5 -3.55 -2.98 2.63
N MET A 6 -2.65 -2.49 1.79
CA MET A 6 -2.79 -2.54 0.33
C MET A 6 -1.95 -3.67 -0.22
N TYR A 7 -2.61 -4.72 -0.71
CA TYR A 7 -1.91 -5.85 -1.31
C TYR A 7 -1.27 -5.42 -2.63
N VAL A 8 0.03 -5.65 -2.76
CA VAL A 8 0.81 -5.36 -3.96
C VAL A 8 1.34 -6.66 -4.55
N LEU A 9 1.26 -6.74 -5.87
CA LEU A 9 1.62 -7.92 -6.65
C LEU A 9 2.15 -7.50 -8.02
N ASP A 10 2.91 -8.42 -8.62
CA ASP A 10 3.32 -8.26 -10.02
C ASP A 10 2.09 -8.06 -10.90
N THR A 11 2.21 -7.16 -11.89
CA THR A 11 1.17 -6.82 -12.87
C THR A 11 -0.08 -6.10 -12.33
N MET A 12 -0.08 -5.64 -11.08
CA MET A 12 -1.18 -4.78 -10.59
C MET A 12 -1.32 -3.51 -11.45
N ALA A 13 -2.56 -3.09 -11.69
CA ALA A 13 -2.85 -1.89 -12.48
C ALA A 13 -2.59 -0.62 -11.65
N ASP A 14 -1.68 0.22 -12.15
CA ASP A 14 -1.18 1.41 -11.45
C ASP A 14 -2.29 2.42 -11.11
N TRP A 15 -3.33 2.50 -11.96
CA TRP A 15 -4.36 3.52 -11.85
C TRP A 15 -5.47 3.19 -10.83
N GLU A 16 -5.70 1.92 -10.50
CA GLU A 16 -6.86 1.50 -9.68
C GLU A 16 -6.82 2.12 -8.28
N ASN A 17 -5.63 2.30 -7.72
CA ASN A 17 -5.43 2.78 -6.37
C ASN A 17 -5.08 4.28 -6.30
N GLY A 18 -4.93 4.97 -7.44
CA GLY A 18 -4.38 6.33 -7.50
C GLY A 18 -5.18 7.36 -6.69
N TYR A 19 -6.51 7.39 -6.86
CA TYR A 19 -7.36 8.32 -6.09
C TYR A 19 -7.39 8.01 -4.60
N PHE A 20 -7.33 6.73 -4.23
CA PHE A 20 -7.25 6.31 -2.83
C PHE A 20 -5.94 6.79 -2.17
N LEU A 21 -4.80 6.58 -2.84
CA LEU A 21 -3.49 7.07 -2.39
C LEU A 21 -3.45 8.60 -2.26
N GLN A 22 -4.09 9.32 -3.19
CA GLN A 22 -4.23 10.77 -3.10
C GLN A 22 -5.03 11.19 -1.86
N GLY A 23 -6.12 10.50 -1.53
CA GLY A 23 -6.90 10.76 -0.31
C GLY A 23 -6.08 10.66 0.97
N LEU A 24 -5.19 9.66 1.06
CA LEU A 24 -4.28 9.52 2.20
C LEU A 24 -3.25 10.65 2.29
N THR A 25 -2.79 11.15 1.14
CA THR A 25 -1.89 12.32 1.07
C THR A 25 -2.61 13.59 1.55
N LEU A 26 -3.85 13.81 1.12
CA LEU A 26 -4.67 14.94 1.55
C LEU A 26 -4.93 14.94 3.07
N GLN A 27 -5.18 13.77 3.68
CA GLN A 27 -5.32 13.66 5.14
C GLN A 27 -4.09 14.22 5.88
N LYS A 28 -2.89 13.91 5.36
CA LYS A 28 -1.62 14.32 5.97
C LYS A 28 -1.42 15.82 5.83
N MET A 29 -1.77 16.38 4.68
CA MET A 29 -1.74 17.83 4.42
C MET A 29 -2.73 18.59 5.31
N ALA A 30 -3.88 18.00 5.63
CA ALA A 30 -4.88 18.58 6.53
C ALA A 30 -4.55 18.41 8.03
N GLY A 31 -3.48 17.68 8.38
CA GLY A 31 -3.13 17.38 9.77
C GLY A 31 -4.02 16.32 10.43
N GLU A 32 -4.85 15.60 9.66
CA GLU A 32 -5.79 14.59 10.16
C GLU A 32 -5.30 13.16 9.88
N LEU A 33 -4.14 12.77 10.43
CA LEU A 33 -3.57 11.44 10.21
C LEU A 33 -4.35 10.33 10.95
N LYS A 34 -5.45 9.88 10.35
CA LYS A 34 -6.38 8.85 10.89
C LYS A 34 -6.01 7.44 10.44
N TYR A 35 -5.44 7.32 9.24
CA TYR A 35 -5.11 6.05 8.59
C TYR A 35 -3.64 5.98 8.21
N GLU A 36 -3.03 4.83 8.50
CA GLU A 36 -1.68 4.47 8.08
C GLU A 36 -1.75 3.39 7.00
N LEU A 37 -1.09 3.61 5.87
CA LEU A 37 -1.01 2.64 4.79
C LEU A 37 0.24 1.78 4.96
N GLN A 38 0.06 0.47 4.89
CA GLN A 38 1.16 -0.49 4.72
C GLN A 38 0.93 -1.29 3.44
N THR A 39 1.96 -1.38 2.61
CA THR A 39 1.97 -2.28 1.46
C THR A 39 2.30 -3.69 1.93
N VAL A 40 1.52 -4.67 1.46
CA VAL A 40 1.68 -6.08 1.85
C VAL A 40 1.77 -6.97 0.63
N SER A 41 2.59 -8.02 0.70
CA SER A 41 2.67 -9.04 -0.34
C SER A 41 2.95 -10.42 0.24
N VAL A 42 3.02 -11.45 -0.60
CA VAL A 42 3.40 -12.82 -0.18
C VAL A 42 4.87 -12.94 0.25
N SER A 43 5.71 -11.95 -0.08
CA SER A 43 7.13 -11.89 0.29
C SER A 43 7.64 -10.44 0.27
N LYS A 44 8.83 -10.16 0.81
CA LYS A 44 9.48 -8.83 0.69
C LYS A 44 10.20 -8.61 -0.65
N ARG A 45 10.03 -9.50 -1.63
CA ARG A 45 10.58 -9.32 -2.97
C ARG A 45 9.90 -8.12 -3.63
N ALA A 46 10.69 -7.26 -4.27
CA ALA A 46 10.15 -6.17 -5.06
C ALA A 46 9.23 -6.72 -6.16
N ILE A 47 8.07 -6.08 -6.31
CA ILE A 47 7.11 -6.37 -7.39
C ILE A 47 7.25 -5.34 -8.50
N LYS A 48 6.73 -5.68 -9.69
CA LYS A 48 6.61 -4.75 -10.81
C LYS A 48 5.15 -4.61 -11.24
N THR A 49 4.61 -3.40 -11.16
CA THR A 49 3.25 -3.09 -11.63
C THR A 49 3.14 -3.25 -13.15
N ALA A 50 1.92 -3.26 -13.69
CA ALA A 50 1.70 -3.33 -15.14
C ALA A 50 2.37 -2.18 -15.91
N GLY A 51 2.39 -0.98 -15.34
CA GLY A 51 3.06 0.21 -15.86
C GLY A 51 4.58 0.23 -15.65
N GLY A 52 5.14 -0.77 -14.97
CA GLY A 52 6.59 -0.94 -14.80
C GLY A 52 7.18 -0.31 -13.52
N ILE A 53 6.35 0.22 -12.62
CA ILE A 53 6.79 0.75 -11.32
C ILE A 53 7.27 -0.40 -10.44
N THR A 54 8.42 -0.20 -9.78
CA THR A 54 8.96 -1.16 -8.83
C THR A 54 8.53 -0.76 -7.41
N VAL A 55 7.88 -1.68 -6.69
CA VAL A 55 7.43 -1.47 -5.31
C VAL A 55 8.05 -2.51 -4.41
N VAL A 56 8.63 -2.10 -3.28
CA VAL A 56 9.10 -3.01 -2.23
C VAL A 56 8.00 -3.07 -1.17
N PRO A 57 7.40 -4.25 -0.91
CA PRO A 57 6.38 -4.40 0.13
C PRO A 57 6.96 -4.07 1.52
N ASP A 58 6.20 -3.35 2.34
CA ASP A 58 6.60 -3.03 3.72
C ASP A 58 6.61 -4.30 4.59
N ILE A 59 5.58 -5.13 4.42
CA ILE A 59 5.36 -6.37 5.16
C ILE A 59 4.93 -7.52 4.26
N THR A 60 5.01 -8.72 4.80
CA THR A 60 4.46 -9.95 4.26
C THR A 60 3.07 -10.23 4.83
N LEU A 61 2.30 -11.11 4.19
CA LEU A 61 0.99 -11.55 4.71
C LEU A 61 1.10 -12.15 6.12
N ASP A 62 2.18 -12.89 6.40
CA ASP A 62 2.43 -13.50 7.72
C ASP A 62 2.77 -12.47 8.82
N GLU A 63 3.15 -11.25 8.42
CA GLU A 63 3.40 -10.12 9.32
C GLU A 63 2.14 -9.27 9.57
N ILE A 64 1.00 -9.59 8.92
CA ILE A 64 -0.30 -9.02 9.31
C ILE A 64 -0.71 -9.72 10.61
N ASP A 65 -0.56 -9.03 11.73
CA ASP A 65 -1.11 -9.50 13.00
C ASP A 65 -2.63 -9.70 12.88
N GLU A 66 -3.11 -10.89 13.28
CA GLU A 66 -4.49 -11.09 13.73
C GLU A 66 -4.64 -10.41 15.10
N MET A 67 -4.98 -9.11 15.10
CA MET A 67 -5.45 -8.41 16.30
C MET A 67 -6.96 -8.24 16.28
#